data_AF-A0AB37XAF5-F1
#
_entry.id   AF-A0AB37XAF5-F1
#
_cell.length_a   1.000
_cell.length_b   1.000
_cell.length_c   1.000
_cell.angle_alpha   90.00
_cell.angle_beta   90.00
_cell.angle_gamma   90.00
#
_symmetry.space_group_name_H-M   'P 1'
#
loop_
_entity.id
_entity.type
_entity.pdbx_description
1 polymer ?
#
loop_
_entity_poly.entity_id
_entity_poly.type
_entity_poly.pdbx_seq_one_letter_code
_entity_poly.pdbx_strand_id
1 'polypeptide(L)' 'MMVLGAGEGVMSVQGAGCVIFALGLLGVLVSSKGQRGWENWGTAARWGASVSLVVVVTGLVLMD' A
#
# COMPACT_ATOMS: atom_id res chain seq x y z
N MET A 1 24.50 -26.76 -19.08
CA MET A 1 23.09 -26.36 -19.30
C MET A 1 22.42 -26.34 -17.93
N MET A 2 22.43 -25.18 -17.27
CA MET A 2 21.78 -24.98 -15.97
C MET A 2 20.77 -23.83 -16.15
N VAL A 3 19.54 -24.19 -16.50
CA VAL A 3 18.37 -23.32 -16.38
C VAL A 3 17.62 -23.82 -15.17
N LEU A 4 17.93 -23.26 -14.01
CA LEU A 4 17.22 -23.50 -12.75
C LEU A 4 16.92 -22.13 -12.13
N GLY A 5 15.68 -21.68 -12.30
CA GLY A 5 15.03 -20.83 -11.31
C GLY A 5 15.13 -19.31 -11.43
N ALA A 6 15.24 -18.73 -12.63
CA ALA A 6 15.15 -17.26 -12.83
C ALA A 6 13.72 -16.66 -12.61
N GLY A 7 12.81 -17.39 -11.95
CA GLY A 7 11.38 -17.05 -11.82
C GLY A 7 10.88 -16.78 -10.39
N GLU A 8 11.66 -17.07 -9.34
CA GLU A 8 11.18 -17.00 -7.94
C GLU A 8 11.68 -15.74 -7.19
N GLY A 9 12.65 -15.00 -7.76
CA GLY A 9 13.24 -13.78 -7.18
C GLY A 9 12.78 -12.48 -7.82
N VAL A 10 11.76 -12.53 -8.70
CA VAL A 10 11.42 -11.47 -9.68
C VAL A 10 10.19 -10.64 -9.34
N MET A 11 9.64 -10.72 -8.13
CA MET A 11 9.09 -9.48 -7.57
C MET A 11 10.29 -8.61 -7.22
N SER A 12 10.81 -7.92 -8.24
CA SER A 12 11.75 -6.80 -8.09
C SER A 12 11.30 -5.96 -6.89
N VAL A 13 12.24 -5.43 -6.10
CA VAL A 13 11.95 -4.50 -4.99
C VAL A 13 10.92 -3.43 -5.42
N GLN A 14 11.04 -2.99 -6.67
CA GLN A 14 10.09 -2.12 -7.37
C GLN A 14 8.68 -2.72 -7.53
N GLY A 15 8.57 -3.98 -7.96
CA GLY A 15 7.31 -4.71 -8.07
C GLY A 15 6.63 -4.93 -6.71
N ALA A 16 7.40 -5.21 -5.65
CA ALA A 16 6.88 -5.27 -4.28
C ALA A 16 6.41 -3.88 -3.81
N GLY A 17 7.17 -2.82 -4.13
CA GLY A 17 6.79 -1.43 -3.89
C GLY A 17 5.45 -1.07 -4.53
N CYS A 18 5.22 -1.46 -5.79
CA CYS A 18 3.93 -1.33 -6.51
C CYS A 18 2.74 -1.93 -5.75
N VAL A 19 2.89 -3.15 -5.26
CA VAL A 19 1.81 -3.83 -4.54
C VAL A 19 1.53 -3.14 -3.22
N ILE A 20 2.58 -2.80 -2.47
CA ILE A 20 2.46 -2.12 -1.16
C ILE A 20 1.81 -0.74 -1.32
N PHE A 21 2.25 0.04 -2.30
CA PHE A 21 1.68 1.34 -2.61
C PHE A 21 0.18 1.25 -2.95
N ALA A 22 -0.18 0.31 -3.84
CA ALA A 22 -1.58 0.10 -4.23
C ALA A 22 -2.45 -0.33 -3.03
N LEU A 23 -1.94 -1.19 -2.16
CA LEU A 23 -2.63 -1.59 -0.92
C LEU A 23 -2.82 -0.41 0.03
N GLY A 24 -1.82 0.46 0.17
CA GLY A 24 -1.94 1.69 0.96
C GLY A 24 -3.04 2.61 0.44
N LEU A 25 -3.11 2.83 -0.88
CA LEU A 25 -4.18 3.64 -1.49
C LEU A 25 -5.56 3.02 -1.27
N LEU A 26 -5.69 1.70 -1.44
CA LEU A 26 -6.94 0.98 -1.17
C LEU A 26 -7.34 1.09 0.31
N GLY A 27 -6.38 1.02 1.24
CA GLY A 27 -6.64 1.19 2.67
C GLY A 27 -7.18 2.58 3.01
N VAL A 28 -6.64 3.63 2.38
CA VAL A 28 -7.17 5.00 2.53
C VAL A 28 -8.60 5.09 1.95
N LEU A 29 -8.84 4.54 0.76
CA LEU A 29 -10.15 4.55 0.13
C LEU A 29 -11.20 3.80 0.97
N VAL A 30 -10.87 2.62 1.48
CA VAL A 30 -11.75 1.83 2.36
C VAL A 30 -12.01 2.58 3.67
N SER A 31 -10.98 3.17 4.29
CA SER A 31 -11.14 3.92 5.53
C SER A 31 -12.00 5.19 5.35
N SER A 32 -12.00 5.77 4.15
CA SER A 32 -12.81 6.95 3.81
C SER A 32 -14.21 6.62 3.25
N LYS A 33 -14.53 5.34 3.04
CA LYS A 33 -15.71 4.93 2.28
C LYS A 33 -17.00 5.35 2.99
N GLY A 34 -17.82 6.14 2.29
CA GLY A 34 -19.10 6.63 2.81
C GLY A 34 -18.99 7.75 3.84
N GLN A 35 -17.78 8.27 4.10
CA GLN A 35 -17.51 9.30 5.09
C GLN A 35 -16.99 10.56 4.38
N ARG A 36 -17.83 11.59 4.25
CA ARG A 36 -17.47 12.85 3.60
C ARG A 36 -16.88 13.83 4.62
N GLY A 37 -15.63 14.23 4.42
CA GLY A 37 -14.90 15.15 5.29
C GLY A 37 -14.24 14.45 6.47
N TRP A 38 -12.95 14.74 6.70
CA TRP A 38 -12.12 14.13 7.74
C TRP A 38 -12.70 14.30 9.15
N GLU A 39 -13.43 15.40 9.36
CA GLU A 39 -14.09 15.77 10.63
C GLU A 39 -15.17 14.75 11.03
N ASN A 40 -15.83 14.14 10.04
CA ASN A 40 -16.90 13.17 10.26
C ASN A 40 -16.38 11.73 10.45
N TRP A 41 -15.11 11.49 10.14
CA TRP A 41 -14.53 10.15 10.23
C TRP A 41 -14.46 9.69 11.68
N GLY A 42 -15.02 8.52 11.96
CA GLY A 42 -14.86 7.87 13.25
C GLY A 42 -13.39 7.60 13.58
N THR A 43 -13.07 7.49 14.87
CA THR A 43 -11.70 7.29 15.36
C THR A 43 -11.00 6.12 14.64
N ALA A 44 -11.69 4.99 14.48
CA ALA A 44 -11.14 3.83 13.77
C ALA A 44 -10.80 4.11 12.29
N ALA A 45 -11.64 4.87 11.58
CA ALA A 45 -11.40 5.26 10.19
C ALA A 45 -10.20 6.20 10.06
N ARG A 46 -10.03 7.14 10.99
CA ARG A 46 -8.86 8.03 11.03
C ARG A 46 -7.57 7.25 11.24
N TRP A 47 -7.53 6.35 12.24
CA TRP A 47 -6.37 5.50 12.47
C TRP A 47 -6.07 4.59 11.27
N GLY A 48 -7.11 3.97 10.68
CA GLY A 48 -6.97 3.14 9.49
C GLY A 48 -6.39 3.91 8.31
N ALA A 49 -6.85 5.14 8.08
CA ALA A 49 -6.31 6.00 7.04
C ALA A 49 -4.87 6.45 7.33
N SER A 50 -4.53 6.80 8.57
CA SER A 50 -3.16 7.17 8.96
C SER A 50 -2.18 6.03 8.74
N VAL A 51 -2.52 4.80 9.16
CA VAL A 51 -1.69 3.60 8.91
C VAL A 51 -1.57 3.33 7.42
N SER A 52 -2.68 3.43 6.67
CA SER A 52 -2.67 3.23 5.22
C SER A 52 -1.77 4.23 4.50
N LEU A 53 -1.68 5.47 5.00
CA LEU A 53 -0.81 6.51 4.47
C LEU A 53 0.68 6.16 4.68
N VAL A 54 1.04 5.58 5.84
CA VAL A 54 2.40 5.05 6.06
C VAL A 54 2.71 3.96 5.04
N VAL A 55 1.77 3.06 4.77
CA VAL A 55 1.95 1.99 3.77
C VAL A 55 2.15 2.55 2.36
N VAL A 56 1.42 3.62 1.98
CA VAL A 56 1.65 4.33 0.71
C VAL A 56 3.08 4.85 0.61
N VAL A 57 3.56 5.53 1.65
CA VAL A 57 4.92 6.11 1.67
C VAL A 57 5.98 5.00 1.60
N THR A 58 5.81 3.92 2.37
CA THR A 58 6.71 2.77 2.31
C THR A 58 6.75 2.15 0.91
N GLY A 59 5.59 2.00 0.26
CA GLY A 59 5.53 1.50 -1.11
C GLY A 59 6.28 2.40 -2.09
N LEU A 60 6.14 3.72 -1.97
CA LEU A 60 6.89 4.70 -2.76
C LEU A 60 8.40 4.61 -2.54
N VAL A 61 8.86 4.52 -1.29
CA VAL A 61 10.29 4.41 -0.96
C VAL A 61 10.90 3.11 -1.51
N LEU A 62 10.12 2.03 -1.59
CA LEU A 62 10.58 0.76 -2.17
C LEU A 62 10.57 0.75 -3.71
N MET A 63 9.93 1.74 -4.35
CA MET A 63 9.94 1.89 -5.81
C MET A 63 11.10 2.75 -6.33
N ASP A 64 11.58 3.67 -5.50
CA ASP A 64 12.76 4.52 -5.75
C ASP A 64 14.05 3.68 -5.74
#